data_AF-A0A6N8W214-F1
#
_entry.id   AF-A0A6N8W214-F1
#
_cell.length_a   1.000
_cell.length_b   1.000
_cell.length_c   1.000
_cell.angle_alpha   90.00
_cell.angle_beta   90.00
_cell.angle_gamma   90.00
#
_symmetry.space_group_name_H-M   'P 1'
#
loop_
_entity.id
_entity.type
_entity.pdbx_description
1 polymer ?
#
loop_
_entity_poly.entity_id
_entity_poly.type
_entity_poly.pdbx_seq_one_letter_code
_entity_poly.pdbx_strand_id
1 'polypeptide(L)'
;MASNALRSSAALGGGVLERYADWLPLSESTPCITLGEGSTPLVRAESLERATGADEVWLKLELCNPTGSFKDRGMVVAVAKAVEQGASAVLCASTGNTSASAAAYAARCGLRAFVLVPEGRIAQGKLAQATAHGARVLAVDGNFDDALTLAQELTERLPLALVNSVNPYRIEGQKTAAMEVVDSLGDAPDLHCIPVGNAGNITAYWKGYCEYFHAEIASRRPKMLGVQASGAAPLVLGHPVEHPETIATAIRIGAPASWKG
;
A
#
# COMPACT_ATOMS: atom_id res chain seq x y z
N MET A 1 18.76 -27.15 21.45
CA MET A 1 19.16 -25.91 22.14
C MET A 1 20.43 -25.34 21.50
N ALA A 2 20.30 -24.70 20.33
CA ALA A 2 21.26 -23.77 19.73
C ALA A 2 20.71 -23.35 18.34
N SER A 3 19.90 -22.29 18.28
CA SER A 3 19.54 -21.60 17.02
C SER A 3 18.81 -20.26 17.29
N ASN A 4 18.11 -20.13 18.42
CA ASN A 4 17.29 -18.94 18.73
C ASN A 4 18.04 -17.70 19.26
N ALA A 5 19.37 -17.60 19.08
CA ALA A 5 20.17 -16.52 19.67
C ALA A 5 20.77 -15.52 18.65
N LEU A 6 20.39 -15.57 17.37
CA LEU A 6 20.93 -14.67 16.33
C LEU A 6 19.90 -13.81 15.59
N ARG A 7 18.63 -13.78 16.00
CA ARG A 7 17.64 -12.79 15.48
C ARG A 7 17.57 -11.51 16.32
N SER A 8 18.64 -11.24 17.08
CA SER A 8 18.84 -10.05 17.91
C SER A 8 19.70 -9.01 17.17
N SER A 9 19.25 -8.58 15.99
CA SER A 9 19.47 -7.24 15.47
C SER A 9 18.62 -7.08 14.20
N ALA A 10 17.35 -6.69 14.36
CA ALA A 10 16.71 -5.96 13.29
C ALA A 10 17.51 -4.66 13.16
N ALA A 11 18.47 -4.66 12.24
CA ALA A 11 19.28 -3.48 11.97
C ALA A 11 18.33 -2.33 11.66
N LEU A 12 18.48 -1.22 12.38
CA LEU A 12 17.73 0.03 12.24
C LEU A 12 17.99 0.74 10.88
N GLY A 13 18.15 -0.02 9.79
CA GLY A 13 18.54 0.50 8.48
C GLY A 13 17.99 -0.26 7.26
N GLY A 14 17.31 -1.40 7.44
CA GLY A 14 16.74 -2.17 6.33
C GLY A 14 15.27 -1.81 6.05
N GLY A 15 14.92 -1.60 4.78
CA GLY A 15 13.55 -1.39 4.33
C GLY A 15 12.71 -2.68 4.32
N VAL A 16 11.51 -2.59 3.75
CA VAL A 16 10.56 -3.73 3.68
C VAL A 16 11.15 -4.93 2.95
N LEU A 17 11.91 -4.71 1.87
CA LEU A 17 12.49 -5.79 1.07
C LEU A 17 13.49 -6.65 1.86
N GLU A 18 14.35 -6.01 2.63
CA GLU A 18 15.38 -6.69 3.42
C GLU A 18 14.75 -7.39 4.64
N ARG A 19 13.91 -6.66 5.38
CA ARG A 19 13.32 -7.15 6.64
C ARG A 19 12.39 -8.35 6.43
N TYR A 20 11.67 -8.37 5.30
CA TYR A 20 10.66 -9.39 5.00
C TYR A 20 10.98 -10.19 3.75
N ALA A 21 12.26 -10.34 3.39
CA ALA A 21 12.69 -11.03 2.17
C ALA A 21 12.05 -12.42 2.01
N ASP A 22 12.04 -13.23 3.07
CA ASP A 22 11.47 -14.59 3.10
C ASP A 22 9.95 -14.63 2.85
N TRP A 23 9.28 -13.50 3.00
CA TRP A 23 7.83 -13.36 2.84
C TRP A 23 7.46 -12.66 1.54
N LEU A 24 8.42 -12.24 0.72
CA LEU A 24 8.19 -11.46 -0.47
C LEU A 24 8.60 -12.24 -1.73
N PRO A 25 7.98 -11.97 -2.90
CA PRO A 25 8.29 -12.67 -4.15
C PRO A 25 9.59 -12.13 -4.78
N LEU A 26 10.69 -12.17 -4.04
CA LEU A 26 12.00 -11.71 -4.46
C LEU A 26 12.79 -12.85 -5.08
N SER A 27 13.67 -12.51 -6.02
CA SER A 27 14.66 -13.40 -6.62
C SER A 27 16.06 -12.82 -6.36
N GLU A 28 17.11 -13.56 -6.70
CA GLU A 28 18.49 -13.05 -6.62
C GLU A 28 18.72 -11.83 -7.52
N SER A 29 17.93 -11.65 -8.59
CA SER A 29 18.00 -10.49 -9.48
C SER A 29 17.12 -9.33 -9.03
N THR A 30 16.29 -9.48 -7.99
CA THR A 30 15.50 -8.38 -7.46
C THR A 30 16.42 -7.37 -6.76
N PRO A 31 16.48 -6.10 -7.21
CA PRO A 31 17.32 -5.11 -6.56
C PRO A 31 16.77 -4.78 -5.16
N CYS A 32 17.64 -4.77 -4.17
CA CYS A 32 17.30 -4.35 -2.81
C CYS A 32 17.24 -2.82 -2.73
N ILE A 33 16.10 -2.24 -3.15
CA ILE A 33 15.84 -0.80 -3.08
C ILE A 33 15.12 -0.45 -1.77
N THR A 34 15.34 0.76 -1.26
CA THR A 34 14.63 1.29 -0.09
C THR A 34 14.68 2.81 -0.05
N LEU A 35 13.67 3.41 0.60
CA LEU A 35 13.65 4.78 1.09
C LEU A 35 13.54 4.82 2.63
N GLY A 36 13.70 3.70 3.32
CA GLY A 36 13.47 3.55 4.76
C GLY A 36 12.00 3.28 5.12
N GLU A 37 11.21 2.74 4.19
CA GLU A 37 9.81 2.39 4.41
C GLU A 37 9.60 1.17 5.31
N GLY A 38 8.40 1.09 5.89
CA GLY A 38 8.11 0.12 6.93
C GLY A 38 8.69 0.54 8.27
N SER A 39 8.74 -0.42 9.20
CA SER A 39 9.16 -0.22 10.59
C SER A 39 8.49 0.99 11.26
N THR A 40 7.25 1.29 10.89
CA THR A 40 6.53 2.48 11.37
C THR A 40 6.13 2.31 12.84
N PRO A 41 6.00 3.40 13.61
CA PRO A 41 5.60 3.31 15.01
C PRO A 41 4.25 2.60 15.21
N LEU A 42 4.17 1.74 16.22
CA LEU A 42 2.92 1.21 16.77
C LEU A 42 2.71 1.84 18.15
N VAL A 43 1.80 2.80 18.23
CA VAL A 43 1.67 3.69 19.40
C VAL A 43 0.41 3.35 20.19
N ARG A 44 0.55 3.08 21.49
CA ARG A 44 -0.60 2.88 22.39
C ARG A 44 -1.36 4.18 22.56
N ALA A 45 -2.69 4.11 22.48
CA ALA A 45 -3.59 5.26 22.48
C ALA A 45 -4.57 5.20 23.66
N GLU A 46 -4.08 5.51 24.85
CA GLU A 46 -4.86 5.47 26.10
C GLU A 46 -6.13 6.36 26.08
N SER A 47 -6.11 7.46 25.30
CA SER A 47 -7.29 8.30 25.13
C SER A 47 -8.41 7.57 24.39
N LEU A 48 -8.08 6.69 23.44
CA LEU A 48 -9.05 5.88 22.72
C LEU A 48 -9.50 4.67 23.55
N GLU A 49 -8.61 4.09 24.36
CA GLU A 49 -8.99 3.07 25.36
C GLU A 49 -10.10 3.62 26.27
N ARG A 50 -9.91 4.81 26.85
CA ARG A 50 -10.94 5.48 27.68
C ARG A 50 -12.24 5.79 26.92
N ALA A 51 -12.14 6.19 25.66
CA ALA A 51 -13.31 6.56 24.86
C ALA A 51 -14.13 5.35 24.39
N THR A 52 -13.49 4.18 24.23
CA THR A 52 -14.12 2.98 23.67
C THR A 52 -14.42 1.91 24.72
N GLY A 53 -13.76 1.96 25.87
CA GLY A 53 -13.79 0.91 26.89
C GLY A 53 -12.98 -0.33 26.53
N ALA A 54 -12.15 -0.28 25.48
CA ALA A 54 -11.23 -1.36 25.12
C ALA A 54 -10.01 -1.38 26.05
N ASP A 55 -9.50 -2.57 26.37
CA ASP A 55 -8.34 -2.74 27.25
C ASP A 55 -7.07 -2.12 26.66
N GLU A 56 -6.85 -2.34 25.36
CA GLU A 56 -5.72 -1.76 24.62
C GLU A 56 -6.14 -1.25 23.25
N VAL A 57 -5.68 -0.05 22.88
CA VAL A 57 -5.82 0.50 21.52
C VAL A 57 -4.46 0.92 21.01
N TRP A 58 -4.09 0.41 19.84
CA TRP A 58 -2.80 0.70 19.21
C TRP A 58 -2.99 1.32 17.82
N LEU A 59 -2.18 2.33 17.51
CA LEU A 59 -2.19 3.06 16.25
C LEU A 59 -0.93 2.75 15.45
N LYS A 60 -1.07 2.06 14.32
CA LYS A 60 0.03 1.83 13.37
C LYS A 60 0.19 3.08 12.49
N LEU A 61 1.22 3.87 12.76
CA LEU A 61 1.41 5.20 12.18
C LEU A 61 2.05 5.14 10.78
N GLU A 62 1.28 4.69 9.80
CA GLU A 62 1.70 4.56 8.40
C GLU A 62 2.01 5.90 7.71
N LEU A 63 1.66 7.02 8.33
CA LEU A 63 2.07 8.36 7.91
C LEU A 63 3.57 8.60 8.04
N CYS A 64 4.28 7.80 8.85
CA CYS A 64 5.72 7.90 9.04
C CYS A 64 6.53 7.21 7.95
N ASN A 65 5.87 6.61 6.95
CA ASN A 65 6.56 6.14 5.74
C ASN A 65 7.13 7.33 4.93
N PRO A 66 8.13 7.12 4.06
CA PRO A 66 8.88 8.17 3.37
C PRO A 66 8.03 9.19 2.59
N THR A 67 6.95 8.74 1.96
CA THR A 67 6.03 9.62 1.20
C THR A 67 4.77 9.99 1.99
N GLY A 68 4.69 9.62 3.26
CA GLY A 68 3.57 9.94 4.13
C GLY A 68 2.41 8.95 4.07
N SER A 69 2.61 7.75 3.53
CA SER A 69 1.53 6.75 3.46
C SER A 69 1.99 5.30 3.37
N PHE A 70 1.10 4.38 3.74
CA PHE A 70 1.29 2.92 3.60
C PHE A 70 1.54 2.44 2.16
N LYS A 71 1.33 3.29 1.15
CA LYS A 71 1.54 2.92 -0.25
C LYS A 71 2.99 2.54 -0.52
N ASP A 72 3.91 3.11 0.24
CA ASP A 72 5.35 2.87 0.14
C ASP A 72 5.73 1.41 0.33
N ARG A 73 5.08 0.72 1.27
CA ARG A 73 5.30 -0.72 1.50
C ARG A 73 5.04 -1.57 0.27
N GLY A 74 3.97 -1.28 -0.45
CA GLY A 74 3.66 -1.98 -1.70
C GLY A 74 4.50 -1.48 -2.86
N MET A 75 4.79 -0.17 -2.88
CA MET A 75 5.46 0.46 -4.01
C MET A 75 6.92 0.02 -4.12
N VAL A 76 7.61 -0.14 -3.00
CA VAL A 76 9.00 -0.63 -3.01
C VAL A 76 9.10 -2.01 -3.67
N VAL A 77 8.18 -2.93 -3.37
CA VAL A 77 8.14 -4.26 -4.01
C VAL A 77 7.78 -4.13 -5.48
N ALA A 78 6.73 -3.37 -5.82
CA ALA A 78 6.29 -3.21 -7.20
C ALA A 78 7.37 -2.60 -8.10
N VAL A 79 8.11 -1.60 -7.61
CA VAL A 79 9.20 -0.95 -8.36
C VAL A 79 10.43 -1.84 -8.43
N ALA A 80 10.80 -2.55 -7.36
CA ALA A 80 11.91 -3.50 -7.40
C ALA A 80 11.67 -4.58 -8.48
N LYS A 81 10.46 -5.14 -8.52
CA LYS A 81 10.07 -6.11 -9.55
C LYS A 81 10.00 -5.50 -10.94
N ALA A 82 9.58 -4.24 -11.06
CA ALA A 82 9.61 -3.54 -12.35
C ALA A 82 11.04 -3.38 -12.88
N VAL A 83 12.00 -3.02 -12.02
CA VAL A 83 13.42 -2.92 -12.38
C VAL A 83 13.98 -4.29 -12.78
N GLU A 84 13.70 -5.33 -12.00
CA GLU A 84 14.10 -6.70 -12.31
C GLU A 84 13.55 -7.18 -13.67
N GLN A 85 12.33 -6.77 -14.03
CA GLN A 85 11.68 -7.08 -15.30
C GLN A 85 12.13 -6.17 -16.46
N GLY A 86 13.07 -5.26 -16.23
CA GLY A 86 13.62 -4.38 -17.27
C GLY A 86 12.70 -3.21 -17.66
N ALA A 87 11.78 -2.80 -16.79
CA ALA A 87 10.94 -1.64 -17.04
C ALA A 87 11.79 -0.35 -17.12
N SER A 88 11.48 0.51 -18.09
CA SER A 88 12.13 1.82 -18.27
C SER A 88 11.40 2.97 -17.56
N ALA A 89 10.19 2.70 -17.08
CA ALA A 89 9.36 3.65 -16.37
C ALA A 89 8.23 2.93 -15.60
N VAL A 90 7.63 3.65 -14.67
CA VAL A 90 6.39 3.24 -13.98
C VAL A 90 5.24 4.15 -14.36
N LEU A 91 4.05 3.58 -14.35
CA LEU A 91 2.81 4.24 -14.72
C LEU A 91 1.77 4.01 -13.63
N CYS A 92 1.05 5.06 -13.24
CA CYS A 92 -0.13 4.91 -12.39
C CYS A 92 -1.27 5.85 -12.79
N ALA A 93 -2.50 5.39 -12.59
CA ALA A 93 -3.70 6.21 -12.71
C ALA A 93 -4.18 6.57 -11.29
N SER A 94 -3.60 7.62 -10.69
CA SER A 94 -3.98 8.10 -9.36
C SER A 94 -3.47 9.52 -9.13
N THR A 95 -4.29 10.38 -8.52
CA THR A 95 -3.91 11.77 -8.23
C THR A 95 -3.39 12.00 -6.81
N GLY A 96 -3.18 10.95 -5.99
CA GLY A 96 -2.83 11.09 -4.57
C GLY A 96 -1.67 10.21 -4.12
N ASN A 97 -1.77 9.64 -2.93
CA ASN A 97 -0.67 8.90 -2.26
C ASN A 97 0.02 7.84 -3.14
N THR A 98 -0.72 7.17 -4.03
CA THR A 98 -0.13 6.17 -4.94
C THR A 98 0.83 6.82 -5.94
N SER A 99 0.50 7.98 -6.52
CA SER A 99 1.38 8.64 -7.49
C SER A 99 2.58 9.30 -6.81
N ALA A 100 2.40 9.86 -5.61
CA ALA A 100 3.52 10.35 -4.80
C ALA A 100 4.54 9.24 -4.50
N SER A 101 4.04 8.09 -4.03
CA SER A 101 4.86 6.91 -3.76
C SER A 101 5.53 6.40 -5.05
N ALA A 102 4.79 6.21 -6.14
CA ALA A 102 5.34 5.74 -7.41
C ALA A 102 6.44 6.66 -7.93
N ALA A 103 6.24 7.98 -7.85
CA ALA A 103 7.23 8.96 -8.26
C ALA A 103 8.51 8.89 -7.41
N ALA A 104 8.39 8.80 -6.09
CA ALA A 104 9.53 8.74 -5.19
C ALA A 104 10.39 7.48 -5.43
N TYR A 105 9.77 6.30 -5.55
CA TYR A 105 10.50 5.05 -5.80
C TYR A 105 11.05 4.98 -7.23
N ALA A 106 10.35 5.52 -8.22
CA ALA A 106 10.89 5.64 -9.58
C ALA A 106 12.15 6.52 -9.61
N ALA A 107 12.09 7.69 -8.97
CA ALA A 107 13.23 8.60 -8.86
C ALA A 107 14.43 7.93 -8.17
N ARG A 108 14.17 7.16 -7.09
CA ARG A 108 15.20 6.36 -6.39
C ARG A 108 15.91 5.36 -7.30
N CYS A 109 15.21 4.80 -8.28
CA CYS A 109 15.72 3.78 -9.20
C CYS A 109 16.16 4.33 -10.56
N GLY A 110 16.13 5.65 -10.77
CA GLY A 110 16.41 6.26 -12.08
C GLY A 110 15.36 5.95 -13.16
N LEU A 111 14.16 5.51 -12.77
CA LEU A 111 13.05 5.26 -13.69
C LEU A 111 12.27 6.55 -13.94
N ARG A 112 11.66 6.65 -15.12
CA ARG A 112 10.64 7.69 -15.36
C ARG A 112 9.35 7.33 -14.61
N ALA A 113 8.63 8.32 -14.12
CA ALA A 113 7.30 8.14 -13.54
C ALA A 113 6.26 8.91 -14.34
N PHE A 114 5.17 8.24 -14.69
CA PHE A 114 4.04 8.82 -15.39
C PHE A 114 2.76 8.68 -14.57
N VAL A 115 2.00 9.76 -14.48
CA VAL A 115 0.73 9.81 -13.74
C VAL A 115 -0.38 10.17 -14.72
N LEU A 116 -1.25 9.22 -15.02
CA LEU A 116 -2.42 9.46 -15.86
C LEU A 116 -3.56 10.04 -15.02
N VAL A 117 -4.12 11.14 -15.49
CA VAL A 117 -5.23 11.83 -14.82
C VAL A 117 -6.27 12.24 -15.85
N PRO A 118 -7.59 12.10 -15.56
CA PRO A 118 -8.62 12.67 -16.41
C PRO A 118 -8.46 14.17 -16.58
N GLU A 119 -8.69 14.68 -17.79
CA GLU A 119 -8.66 16.12 -18.08
C GLU A 119 -9.64 16.90 -17.19
N GLY A 120 -9.26 18.12 -16.80
CA GLY A 120 -10.07 18.99 -15.93
C GLY A 120 -10.21 18.55 -14.47
N ARG A 121 -9.67 17.39 -14.07
CA ARG A 121 -9.73 16.86 -12.69
C ARG A 121 -8.41 16.91 -11.93
N ILE A 122 -7.56 17.87 -12.25
CA ILE A 122 -6.21 18.01 -11.69
C ILE A 122 -6.24 18.92 -10.46
N ALA A 123 -6.33 18.34 -9.27
CA ALA A 123 -6.07 19.08 -8.03
C ALA A 123 -4.54 19.21 -7.86
N GLN A 124 -3.95 20.35 -8.27
CA GLN A 124 -2.50 20.56 -8.25
C GLN A 124 -1.86 20.24 -6.88
N GLY A 125 -2.51 20.61 -5.78
CA GLY A 125 -2.02 20.30 -4.43
C GLY A 125 -1.84 18.79 -4.15
N LYS A 126 -2.65 17.93 -4.76
CA LYS A 126 -2.53 16.47 -4.58
C LYS A 126 -1.39 15.85 -5.39
N LEU A 127 -1.02 16.49 -6.50
CA LEU A 127 0.07 16.05 -7.37
C LEU A 127 1.42 16.70 -7.04
N ALA A 128 1.43 17.73 -6.19
CA ALA A 128 2.63 18.48 -5.85
C ALA A 128 3.81 17.58 -5.45
N GLN A 129 3.56 16.57 -4.59
CA GLN A 129 4.60 15.62 -4.17
C GLN A 129 5.10 14.73 -5.33
N ALA A 130 4.19 14.23 -6.17
CA ALA A 130 4.56 13.43 -7.34
C ALA A 130 5.39 14.24 -8.34
N THR A 131 4.98 15.48 -8.63
CA THR A 131 5.72 16.40 -9.51
C THR A 131 7.06 16.81 -8.91
N ALA A 132 7.15 17.04 -7.59
CA ALA A 132 8.41 17.33 -6.91
C ALA A 132 9.42 16.17 -7.01
N HIS A 133 8.94 14.93 -7.07
CA HIS A 133 9.76 13.74 -7.36
C HIS A 133 10.01 13.51 -8.87
N GLY A 134 9.61 14.44 -9.75
CA GLY A 134 9.89 14.39 -11.18
C GLY A 134 8.88 13.60 -12.01
N ALA A 135 7.72 13.25 -11.47
CA ALA A 135 6.68 12.57 -12.24
C ALA A 135 6.10 13.48 -13.33
N ARG A 136 5.88 12.90 -14.51
CA ARG A 136 5.19 13.53 -15.63
C ARG A 136 3.69 13.23 -15.53
N VAL A 137 2.91 14.27 -15.29
CA VAL A 137 1.44 14.17 -15.27
C VAL A 137 0.94 14.28 -16.71
N LEU A 138 0.22 13.27 -17.17
CA LEU A 138 -0.40 13.23 -18.49
C LEU A 138 -1.91 13.28 -18.33
N ALA A 139 -2.52 14.34 -18.87
CA ALA A 139 -3.97 14.44 -18.94
C ALA A 139 -4.49 13.51 -20.03
N VAL A 140 -5.51 12.73 -19.71
CA VAL A 140 -6.24 11.86 -20.64
C VAL A 140 -7.59 12.52 -20.89
N ASP A 141 -7.90 12.75 -22.17
CA ASP A 141 -9.23 13.16 -22.61
C ASP A 141 -10.17 11.96 -22.46
N GLY A 142 -10.86 11.89 -21.32
CA GLY A 142 -11.63 10.74 -20.89
C GLY A 142 -11.83 10.68 -19.37
N ASN A 143 -12.44 9.59 -18.91
CA ASN A 143 -12.67 9.32 -17.49
C ASN A 143 -11.54 8.46 -16.87
N PHE A 144 -11.73 8.03 -15.62
CA PHE A 144 -10.73 7.21 -14.92
C PHE A 144 -10.52 5.82 -15.57
N ASP A 145 -11.59 5.20 -16.03
CA ASP A 145 -11.55 3.89 -16.68
C ASP A 145 -10.86 3.97 -18.05
N ASP A 146 -11.06 5.07 -18.79
CA ASP A 146 -10.34 5.35 -20.03
C ASP A 146 -8.83 5.49 -19.76
N ALA A 147 -8.47 6.24 -18.71
CA ALA A 147 -7.07 6.39 -18.29
C ALA A 147 -6.46 5.05 -17.85
N LEU A 148 -7.21 4.18 -17.16
CA LEU A 148 -6.74 2.86 -16.75
C LEU A 148 -6.57 1.91 -17.95
N THR A 149 -7.53 1.92 -18.88
CA THR A 149 -7.48 1.14 -20.12
C THR A 149 -6.26 1.53 -20.96
N LEU A 150 -6.07 2.84 -21.18
CA LEU A 150 -4.88 3.36 -21.85
C LEU A 150 -3.59 2.95 -21.12
N ALA A 151 -3.59 2.95 -19.79
CA ALA A 151 -2.43 2.52 -19.01
C ALA A 151 -2.05 1.06 -19.29
N GLN A 152 -3.05 0.18 -19.36
CA GLN A 152 -2.87 -1.24 -19.65
C GLN A 152 -2.33 -1.45 -21.06
N GLU A 153 -2.94 -0.83 -22.07
CA GLU A 153 -2.49 -0.90 -23.46
C GLU A 153 -1.04 -0.41 -23.64
N LEU A 154 -0.67 0.67 -22.94
CA LEU A 154 0.71 1.18 -22.97
C LEU A 154 1.71 0.20 -22.36
N THR A 155 1.33 -0.51 -21.29
CA THR A 155 2.21 -1.50 -20.65
C THR A 155 2.39 -2.78 -21.46
N GLU A 156 1.47 -3.09 -22.38
CA GLU A 156 1.63 -4.22 -23.30
C GLU A 156 2.59 -3.89 -24.46
N ARG A 157 2.73 -2.61 -24.82
CA ARG A 157 3.47 -2.16 -26.01
C ARG A 157 4.83 -1.55 -25.70
N LEU A 158 5.02 -1.06 -24.49
CA LEU A 158 6.21 -0.34 -24.05
C LEU A 158 6.75 -0.96 -22.77
N PRO A 159 8.06 -0.85 -22.49
CA PRO A 159 8.65 -1.35 -21.24
C PRO A 159 8.27 -0.43 -20.07
N LEU A 160 7.00 -0.46 -19.69
CA LEU A 160 6.38 0.31 -18.60
C LEU A 160 5.74 -0.67 -17.61
N ALA A 161 5.87 -0.39 -16.32
CA ALA A 161 5.20 -1.17 -15.28
C ALA A 161 3.99 -0.41 -14.71
N LEU A 162 2.81 -1.04 -14.72
CA LEU A 162 1.62 -0.51 -14.06
C LEU A 162 1.68 -0.80 -12.55
N VAL A 163 1.72 0.24 -11.72
CA VAL A 163 1.91 0.13 -10.25
C VAL A 163 0.67 0.51 -9.42
N ASN A 164 -0.50 0.45 -10.06
CA ASN A 164 -1.81 0.65 -9.43
C ASN A 164 -2.12 -0.43 -8.37
N SER A 165 -3.21 -0.26 -7.62
CA SER A 165 -3.63 -1.20 -6.57
C SER A 165 -3.94 -2.63 -7.05
N VAL A 166 -4.16 -2.84 -8.35
CA VAL A 166 -4.34 -4.17 -8.95
C VAL A 166 -3.03 -4.95 -9.13
N ASN A 167 -1.88 -4.28 -9.03
CA ASN A 167 -0.59 -4.93 -9.14
C ASN A 167 -0.37 -5.87 -7.93
N PRO A 168 -0.13 -7.18 -8.13
CA PRO A 168 -0.03 -8.14 -7.03
C PRO A 168 1.11 -7.82 -6.06
N TYR A 169 2.24 -7.28 -6.56
CA TYR A 169 3.37 -6.90 -5.72
C TYR A 169 3.04 -5.79 -4.72
N ARG A 170 2.06 -4.94 -5.05
CA ARG A 170 1.56 -3.92 -4.11
C ARG A 170 0.93 -4.58 -2.89
N ILE A 171 0.20 -5.67 -3.06
CA ILE A 171 -0.44 -6.43 -1.97
C ILE A 171 0.63 -7.15 -1.15
N GLU A 172 1.58 -7.82 -1.82
CA GLU A 172 2.70 -8.50 -1.17
C GLU A 172 3.51 -7.57 -0.27
N GLY A 173 3.84 -6.37 -0.74
CA GLY A 173 4.54 -5.40 0.10
C GLY A 173 3.68 -4.85 1.24
N GLN A 174 2.41 -4.54 1.00
CA GLN A 174 1.51 -4.00 2.03
C GLN A 174 1.22 -4.99 3.17
N LYS A 175 1.27 -6.31 2.91
CA LYS A 175 0.99 -7.34 3.94
C LYS A 175 1.98 -7.29 5.10
N THR A 176 3.19 -6.78 4.84
CA THR A 176 4.26 -6.63 5.85
C THR A 176 3.85 -5.72 7.00
N ALA A 177 2.88 -4.82 6.80
CA ALA A 177 2.35 -4.00 7.88
C ALA A 177 1.65 -4.84 8.97
N ALA A 178 0.92 -5.89 8.59
CA ALA A 178 0.31 -6.83 9.53
C ALA A 178 1.38 -7.66 10.27
N MET A 179 2.42 -8.07 9.54
CA MET A 179 3.56 -8.80 10.09
C MET A 179 4.29 -7.95 11.14
N GLU A 180 4.54 -6.67 10.87
CA GLU A 180 5.12 -5.73 11.84
C GLU A 180 4.26 -5.55 13.10
N VAL A 181 2.93 -5.59 12.96
CA VAL A 181 2.03 -5.53 14.13
C VAL A 181 2.23 -6.76 15.01
N VAL A 182 2.28 -7.97 14.42
CA VAL A 182 2.55 -9.20 15.16
C VAL A 182 3.94 -9.16 15.79
N ASP A 183 4.97 -8.77 15.04
CA ASP A 183 6.34 -8.65 15.55
C ASP A 183 6.42 -7.73 16.78
N SER A 184 5.62 -6.66 16.80
CA SER A 184 5.65 -5.65 17.86
C SER A 184 4.83 -6.04 19.09
N LEU A 185 3.68 -6.67 18.90
CA LEU A 185 2.78 -7.07 19.99
C LEU A 185 3.08 -8.47 20.54
N GLY A 186 3.84 -9.28 19.80
CA GLY A 186 4.11 -10.69 20.12
C GLY A 186 3.01 -11.67 19.68
N ASP A 187 1.84 -11.18 19.25
CA ASP A 187 0.76 -11.98 18.64
C ASP A 187 -0.12 -11.05 17.77
N ALA A 188 -1.03 -11.62 16.97
CA ALA A 188 -2.04 -10.84 16.28
C ALA A 188 -3.06 -10.23 17.27
N PRO A 189 -3.57 -9.01 17.01
CA PRO A 189 -4.61 -8.41 17.85
C PRO A 189 -5.93 -9.17 17.72
N ASP A 190 -6.88 -8.91 18.61
CA ASP A 190 -8.23 -9.49 18.50
C ASP A 190 -9.04 -8.85 17.36
N LEU A 191 -8.82 -7.56 17.12
CA LEU A 191 -9.52 -6.74 16.12
C LEU A 191 -8.50 -5.85 15.41
N HIS A 192 -8.58 -5.79 14.08
CA HIS A 192 -7.81 -4.85 13.27
C HIS A 192 -8.77 -3.93 12.50
N CYS A 193 -8.79 -2.64 12.87
CA CYS A 193 -9.63 -1.62 12.25
C CYS A 193 -8.88 -0.89 11.15
N ILE A 194 -9.44 -0.79 9.94
CA ILE A 194 -8.76 -0.19 8.79
C ILE A 194 -9.72 0.53 7.83
N PRO A 195 -9.37 1.72 7.30
CA PRO A 195 -10.17 2.36 6.25
C PRO A 195 -10.16 1.56 4.95
N VAL A 196 -11.30 1.50 4.27
CA VAL A 196 -11.48 0.76 3.02
C VAL A 196 -11.92 1.68 1.88
N GLY A 197 -10.97 1.96 0.98
CA GLY A 197 -11.24 2.54 -0.34
C GLY A 197 -11.29 1.43 -1.39
N ASN A 198 -10.15 1.16 -2.03
CA ASN A 198 -10.02 0.16 -3.11
C ASN A 198 -9.94 -1.29 -2.60
N ALA A 199 -10.11 -1.50 -1.29
CA ALA A 199 -9.98 -2.78 -0.58
C ALA A 199 -8.60 -3.47 -0.60
N GLY A 200 -7.65 -3.07 -1.44
CA GLY A 200 -6.33 -3.71 -1.46
C GLY A 200 -5.56 -3.71 -0.13
N ASN A 201 -5.73 -2.69 0.73
CA ASN A 201 -5.02 -2.67 2.02
C ASN A 201 -5.58 -3.70 3.00
N ILE A 202 -6.92 -3.80 3.12
CA ILE A 202 -7.54 -4.80 4.01
C ILE A 202 -7.24 -6.23 3.52
N THR A 203 -7.23 -6.46 2.19
CA THR A 203 -6.76 -7.71 1.60
C THR A 203 -5.32 -8.01 2.01
N ALA A 204 -4.41 -7.05 1.87
CA ALA A 204 -3.00 -7.22 2.20
C ALA A 204 -2.79 -7.54 3.69
N TYR A 205 -3.45 -6.80 4.59
CA TYR A 205 -3.36 -7.09 6.02
C TYR A 205 -3.90 -8.48 6.37
N TRP A 206 -5.05 -8.86 5.81
CA TRP A 206 -5.61 -10.19 6.04
C TRP A 206 -4.67 -11.30 5.58
N LYS A 207 -4.06 -11.13 4.39
CA LYS A 207 -3.04 -12.06 3.87
C LYS A 207 -1.83 -12.15 4.81
N GLY A 208 -1.30 -11.03 5.28
CA GLY A 208 -0.16 -11.02 6.21
C GLY A 208 -0.45 -11.74 7.52
N TYR A 209 -1.62 -11.49 8.11
CA TYR A 209 -2.06 -12.22 9.31
C TYR A 209 -2.25 -13.72 9.05
N CYS A 210 -2.81 -14.11 7.91
CA CYS A 210 -2.98 -15.52 7.57
C CYS A 210 -1.65 -16.24 7.37
N GLU A 211 -0.68 -15.60 6.71
CA GLU A 211 0.65 -16.18 6.51
C GLU A 211 1.40 -16.38 7.83
N TYR A 212 1.39 -15.38 8.72
CA TYR A 212 2.00 -15.51 10.06
C TYR A 212 1.27 -16.53 10.93
N PHE A 213 -0.04 -16.64 10.81
CA PHE A 213 -0.81 -17.68 11.50
C PHE A 213 -0.46 -19.09 10.99
N HIS A 214 -0.39 -19.30 9.67
CA HIS A 214 -0.05 -20.62 9.10
C HIS A 214 1.39 -21.02 9.37
N ALA A 215 2.30 -20.06 9.55
CA ALA A 215 3.68 -20.30 9.95
C ALA A 215 3.87 -20.39 11.47
N GLU A 216 2.78 -20.39 12.25
CA GLU A 216 2.78 -20.51 13.71
C GLU A 216 3.57 -19.38 14.42
N ILE A 217 3.72 -18.22 13.76
CA ILE A 217 4.31 -17.01 14.34
C ILE A 217 3.24 -16.23 15.14
N ALA A 218 2.00 -16.22 14.64
CA ALA A 218 0.84 -15.71 15.37
C ALA A 218 -0.04 -16.88 15.81
N SER A 219 -0.60 -16.81 17.03
CA SER A 219 -1.48 -17.86 17.56
C SER A 219 -2.91 -17.75 17.05
N ARG A 220 -3.28 -16.58 16.50
CA ARG A 220 -4.63 -16.26 16.04
C ARG A 220 -4.62 -15.41 14.78
N ARG A 221 -5.81 -15.22 14.22
CA ARG A 221 -6.08 -14.21 13.18
C ARG A 221 -7.07 -13.18 13.74
N PRO A 222 -6.85 -11.88 13.51
CA PRO A 222 -7.76 -10.85 14.00
C PRO A 222 -9.09 -10.90 13.27
N LYS A 223 -10.15 -10.39 13.90
CA LYS A 223 -11.32 -9.94 13.15
C LYS A 223 -10.92 -8.67 12.38
N MET A 224 -11.13 -8.67 11.07
CA MET A 224 -10.87 -7.48 10.25
C MET A 224 -12.10 -6.57 10.24
N LEU A 225 -11.96 -5.33 10.72
CA LEU A 225 -13.00 -4.30 10.68
C LEU A 225 -12.67 -3.25 9.63
N GLY A 226 -13.22 -3.43 8.44
CA GLY A 226 -13.14 -2.45 7.35
C GLY A 226 -14.16 -1.33 7.51
N VAL A 227 -13.74 -0.07 7.37
CA VAL A 227 -14.62 1.11 7.50
C VAL A 227 -14.63 1.91 6.20
N GLN A 228 -15.83 2.20 5.68
CA GLN A 228 -16.05 3.09 4.53
C GLN A 228 -16.80 4.36 4.96
N ALA A 229 -16.61 5.46 4.23
CA ALA A 229 -17.43 6.65 4.42
C ALA A 229 -18.85 6.40 3.88
N SER A 230 -19.88 6.87 4.57
CA SER A 230 -21.29 6.57 4.22
C SER A 230 -21.66 6.92 2.78
N GLY A 231 -21.16 8.05 2.25
CA GLY A 231 -21.39 8.45 0.85
C GLY A 231 -20.51 7.72 -0.18
N ALA A 232 -19.65 6.80 0.23
CA ALA A 232 -18.77 6.01 -0.61
C ALA A 232 -18.55 4.60 -0.01
N ALA A 233 -19.66 3.91 0.34
CA ALA A 233 -19.65 2.62 1.04
C ALA A 233 -20.18 1.42 0.21
N PRO A 234 -19.66 1.18 -1.02
CA PRO A 234 -20.18 0.14 -1.91
C PRO A 234 -20.11 -1.28 -1.34
N LEU A 235 -19.11 -1.62 -0.52
CA LEU A 235 -19.02 -2.96 0.10
C LEU A 235 -20.04 -3.15 1.22
N VAL A 236 -20.42 -2.06 1.89
CA VAL A 236 -21.49 -2.08 2.90
C VAL A 236 -22.85 -2.22 2.22
N LEU A 237 -23.06 -1.51 1.11
CA LEU A 237 -24.31 -1.54 0.35
C LEU A 237 -24.48 -2.80 -0.50
N GLY A 238 -23.38 -3.51 -0.82
CA GLY A 238 -23.40 -4.71 -1.65
C GLY A 238 -23.50 -4.44 -3.16
N HIS A 239 -23.40 -3.18 -3.60
CA HIS A 239 -23.40 -2.79 -5.02
C HIS A 239 -22.56 -1.52 -5.26
N PRO A 240 -22.10 -1.27 -6.50
CA PRO A 240 -21.35 -0.06 -6.82
C PRO A 240 -22.11 1.24 -6.49
N VAL A 241 -21.37 2.27 -6.10
CA VAL A 241 -21.88 3.63 -5.89
C VAL A 241 -21.37 4.50 -7.03
N GLU A 242 -22.25 4.94 -7.93
CA GLU A 242 -21.87 5.67 -9.15
C GLU A 242 -21.28 7.06 -8.86
N HIS A 243 -21.79 7.74 -7.82
CA HIS A 243 -21.38 9.08 -7.45
C HIS A 243 -20.88 9.13 -6.00
N PRO A 244 -19.71 8.52 -5.69
CA PRO A 244 -19.21 8.48 -4.33
C PRO A 244 -18.87 9.89 -3.84
N GLU A 245 -19.18 10.20 -2.59
CA GLU A 245 -18.92 11.51 -1.98
C GLU A 245 -18.45 11.37 -0.52
N THR A 246 -17.38 12.08 -0.17
CA THR A 246 -16.86 12.18 1.19
C THR A 246 -15.73 13.21 1.25
N ILE A 247 -15.57 13.87 2.40
CA ILE A 247 -14.38 14.69 2.72
C ILE A 247 -13.10 13.84 2.78
N ALA A 248 -13.21 12.54 3.10
CA ALA A 248 -12.10 11.61 3.19
C ALA A 248 -11.70 11.12 1.79
N THR A 249 -11.11 12.01 0.99
CA THR A 249 -10.90 11.77 -0.46
C THR A 249 -10.08 10.53 -0.79
N ALA A 250 -9.24 10.03 0.11
CA ALA A 250 -8.46 8.80 -0.07
C ALA A 250 -9.32 7.51 -0.12
N ILE A 251 -10.53 7.55 0.42
CA ILE A 251 -11.50 6.44 0.40
C ILE A 251 -12.78 6.78 -0.37
N ARG A 252 -12.77 7.86 -1.17
CA ARG A 252 -13.89 8.23 -2.05
C ARG A 252 -13.91 7.32 -3.28
N ILE A 253 -14.34 6.07 -3.09
CA ILE A 253 -14.32 5.02 -4.12
C ILE A 253 -15.68 4.34 -4.20
N GLY A 254 -16.24 4.31 -5.41
CA GLY A 254 -17.57 3.77 -5.70
C GLY A 254 -17.57 2.30 -6.17
N ALA A 255 -16.45 1.83 -6.71
CA ALA A 255 -16.27 0.45 -7.18
C ALA A 255 -14.86 -0.05 -6.82
N PRO A 256 -14.67 -0.66 -5.63
CA PRO A 256 -13.37 -1.14 -5.18
C PRO A 256 -12.78 -2.19 -6.11
N ALA A 257 -11.54 -1.97 -6.55
CA ALA A 257 -10.83 -2.92 -7.42
C ALA A 257 -10.64 -4.31 -6.77
N SER A 258 -10.42 -4.36 -5.44
CA SER A 258 -10.27 -5.61 -4.68
C SER A 258 -11.58 -6.02 -3.97
N TRP A 259 -12.71 -5.98 -4.67
CA TRP A 259 -14.03 -6.28 -4.08
C TRP A 259 -14.11 -7.67 -3.43
N LYS A 260 -13.52 -8.68 -4.09
CA LYS A 260 -13.60 -10.08 -3.68
C LYS A 260 -12.51 -10.52 -2.70
N GLY A 261 -11.63 -9.60 -2.28
CA GLY A 261 -10.35 -9.94 -1.66
C GLY A 261 -9.26 -9.94 -2.69
#